data_AF-A0A8S4S3U5-F1
#
_entry.id   AF-A0A8S4S3U5-F1
#
_cell.length_a   1.000
_cell.length_b   1.000
_cell.length_c   1.000
_cell.angle_alpha   90.00
_cell.angle_beta   90.00
_cell.angle_gamma   90.00
#
_symmetry.space_group_name_H-M   'P 1'
#
loop_
_entity.id
_entity.type
_entity.pdbx_description
1 polymer ?
#
loop_
_entity_poly.entity_id
_entity_poly.type
_entity_poly.pdbx_seq_one_letter_code
_entity_poly.pdbx_strand_id
1 'polypeptide(L)'
;ARSGTAAPRRARPQPLTPRACRLMRLYKLKKRYRDVFGTLVLLTPLMSSAGCVMLVMYYFFAIVGMELFAGAELRNCCVNTTVEDFYKFSSNSSTALGYYYLNNFENLLTSGVTLFELTVVNNWFILMNAYAIVVGPFSRIYFMV
;
A
#
# COMPACT_ATOMS: atom_id res chain seq x y z
N ALA A 1 35.63 56.60 22.40
CA ALA A 1 35.40 55.14 22.31
C ALA A 1 33.96 54.81 22.71
N ARG A 2 33.13 54.38 21.76
CA ARG A 2 32.14 53.28 21.90
C ARG A 2 31.37 53.15 20.59
N SER A 3 31.88 52.25 19.76
CA SER A 3 31.21 51.69 18.60
C SER A 3 29.95 50.94 19.04
N GLY A 4 28.77 51.42 18.61
CA GLY A 4 27.52 50.68 18.73
C GLY A 4 27.41 49.69 17.57
N THR A 5 27.89 48.46 17.77
CA THR A 5 27.72 47.36 16.82
C THR A 5 26.28 46.85 16.86
N ALA A 6 25.51 47.13 15.80
CA ALA A 6 24.18 46.58 15.61
C ALA A 6 24.27 45.07 15.31
N ALA A 7 23.71 44.24 16.18
CA ALA A 7 23.65 42.79 16.00
C ALA A 7 22.71 42.40 14.85
N PRO A 8 23.05 41.39 14.02
CA PRO A 8 22.21 40.98 12.90
C PRO A 8 20.95 40.27 13.41
N ARG A 9 19.77 40.69 12.91
CA ARG A 9 18.50 40.00 13.15
C ARG A 9 18.60 38.57 12.60
N ARG A 10 18.67 37.60 13.51
CA ARG A 10 18.61 36.16 13.22
C ARG A 10 17.31 35.87 12.47
N ALA A 11 17.40 35.68 11.15
CA ALA A 11 16.29 35.19 10.35
C ALA A 11 15.85 33.85 10.94
N ARG A 12 14.62 33.77 11.48
CA ARG A 12 14.05 32.49 11.89
C ARG A 12 13.96 31.61 10.64
N PRO A 13 14.40 30.35 10.70
CA PRO A 13 14.22 29.43 9.58
C PRO A 13 12.70 29.32 9.32
N GLN A 14 12.26 29.79 8.16
CA GLN A 14 10.90 29.51 7.71
C GLN A 14 10.83 28.00 7.47
N PRO A 15 9.90 27.27 8.10
CA PRO A 15 9.77 25.85 7.83
C PRO A 15 9.49 25.67 6.34
N LEU A 16 10.25 24.79 5.67
CA LEU A 16 10.00 24.39 4.28
C LEU A 16 8.71 23.57 4.21
N THR A 17 7.56 24.22 4.42
CA THR A 17 6.27 23.61 4.11
C THR A 17 6.21 23.42 2.59
N PRO A 18 6.06 22.16 2.10
CA PRO A 18 6.01 21.90 0.66
C PRO A 18 4.85 22.66 0.04
N ARG A 19 5.00 23.11 -1.21
CA ARG A 19 4.03 23.97 -1.90
C ARG A 19 2.61 23.38 -1.90
N ALA A 20 2.49 22.05 -1.88
CA ALA A 20 1.22 21.31 -1.71
C ALA A 20 0.49 21.62 -0.40
N CYS A 21 1.19 21.72 0.74
CA CYS A 21 0.58 22.10 2.01
C CYS A 21 0.11 23.56 2.03
N ARG A 22 0.63 24.41 1.13
CA ARG A 22 0.18 25.79 0.97
C ARG A 22 -1.20 25.86 0.31
N LEU A 23 -1.51 24.93 -0.59
CA LEU A 23 -2.85 24.78 -1.20
C LEU A 23 -3.90 24.38 -0.16
N MET A 24 -3.55 23.62 0.88
CA MET A 24 -4.47 23.32 2.00
C MET A 24 -5.00 24.57 2.71
N ARG A 25 -4.27 25.70 2.70
CA ARG A 25 -4.77 26.99 3.24
C ARG A 25 -5.85 27.62 2.36
N LEU A 26 -5.86 27.40 1.05
CA LEU A 26 -6.90 27.87 0.14
C LEU A 26 -8.26 27.21 0.43
N TYR A 27 -8.27 25.95 0.89
CA TYR A 27 -9.50 25.27 1.34
C TYR A 27 -10.12 25.92 2.59
N LYS A 28 -9.33 26.60 3.45
CA LYS A 28 -9.85 27.34 4.61
C LYS A 28 -10.51 28.67 4.25
N LEU A 29 -10.29 29.20 3.04
CA LEU A 29 -10.85 30.49 2.61
C LEU A 29 -12.33 30.41 2.21
N LYS A 30 -12.77 29.28 1.64
CA LYS A 30 -14.13 29.12 1.09
C LYS A 30 -15.02 28.37 2.08
N LYS A 31 -16.11 29.02 2.51
CA LYS A 31 -17.10 28.49 3.48
C LYS A 31 -17.60 27.09 3.11
N ARG A 32 -17.87 26.84 1.82
CA ARG A 32 -18.25 25.53 1.25
C ARG A 32 -17.30 24.38 1.60
N TYR A 33 -15.98 24.59 1.56
CA TYR A 33 -15.03 23.50 1.84
C TYR A 33 -14.95 23.17 3.33
N ARG A 34 -15.17 24.16 4.19
CA ARG A 34 -15.21 23.97 5.64
C ARG A 34 -16.45 23.17 6.06
N ASP A 35 -17.57 23.36 5.39
CA ASP A 35 -18.77 22.53 5.61
C ASP A 35 -18.54 21.08 5.18
N VAL A 36 -17.90 20.85 4.02
CA VAL A 36 -17.53 19.50 3.53
C VAL A 36 -16.50 18.82 4.44
N PHE A 37 -15.51 19.55 4.93
CA PHE A 37 -14.52 18.98 5.87
C PHE A 37 -15.15 18.69 7.24
N GLY A 38 -16.09 19.54 7.68
CA GLY A 38 -16.86 19.33 8.90
C GLY A 38 -17.72 18.06 8.83
N THR A 39 -18.39 17.81 7.70
CA THR A 39 -19.13 16.56 7.50
C THR A 39 -18.19 15.35 7.38
N LEU A 40 -17.05 15.46 6.68
CA LEU A 40 -16.03 14.39 6.60
C LEU A 40 -15.51 13.97 7.98
N VAL A 41 -15.17 14.92 8.85
CA VAL A 41 -14.69 14.62 10.20
C VAL A 41 -15.80 14.00 11.05
N LEU A 42 -17.06 14.43 10.87
CA LEU A 42 -18.21 13.83 11.54
C LEU A 42 -18.47 12.38 11.08
N LEU A 43 -18.21 12.06 9.81
CA LEU A 43 -18.33 10.73 9.21
C LEU A 43 -17.12 9.83 9.49
N THR A 44 -15.97 10.40 9.83
CA THR A 44 -14.73 9.68 10.14
C THR A 44 -14.88 8.59 11.20
N PRO A 45 -15.55 8.79 12.36
CA PRO A 45 -15.70 7.72 13.36
C PRO A 45 -16.45 6.49 12.83
N LEU A 46 -17.39 6.68 11.91
CA LEU A 46 -18.11 5.59 11.25
C LEU A 46 -17.22 4.84 10.25
N MET A 47 -16.43 5.57 9.47
CA MET A 47 -15.45 4.97 8.55
C MET A 47 -14.32 4.26 9.30
N SER A 48 -13.91 4.77 10.47
CA SER A 48 -12.88 4.14 11.27
C SER A 48 -13.35 2.82 11.88
N SER A 49 -14.60 2.71 12.32
CA SER A 49 -15.10 1.43 12.85
C SER A 49 -15.16 0.36 11.76
N ALA A 50 -15.64 0.71 10.55
CA ALA A 50 -15.59 -0.17 9.40
C ALA A 50 -14.14 -0.55 9.01
N GLY A 51 -13.23 0.42 9.01
CA GLY A 51 -11.80 0.19 8.75
C GLY A 51 -11.16 -0.74 9.78
N CYS A 52 -11.52 -0.63 11.06
CA CYS A 52 -11.06 -1.55 12.11
C CYS A 52 -11.53 -2.99 11.84
N VAL A 53 -12.79 -3.18 11.44
CA VAL A 53 -13.30 -4.52 11.08
C VAL A 53 -12.54 -5.10 9.89
N MET A 54 -12.29 -4.30 8.85
CA MET A 54 -11.49 -4.70 7.69
C MET A 54 -10.06 -5.10 8.09
N LEU A 55 -9.41 -4.33 8.96
CA LEU A 55 -8.07 -4.65 9.46
C LEU A 55 -8.04 -5.97 10.25
N VAL A 56 -9.06 -6.23 11.07
CA VAL A 56 -9.18 -7.50 11.79
C VAL A 56 -9.34 -8.66 10.81
N MET A 57 -10.15 -8.50 9.76
CA MET A 57 -10.28 -9.50 8.70
C MET A 57 -8.94 -9.74 8.00
N TYR A 58 -8.22 -8.68 7.60
CA TYR A 58 -6.90 -8.80 6.97
C TYR A 58 -5.90 -9.50 7.88
N TYR A 59 -5.97 -9.28 9.19
CA TYR A 59 -5.10 -9.97 10.14
C TYR A 59 -5.34 -11.48 10.14
N PHE A 60 -6.60 -11.94 10.21
CA PHE A 60 -6.91 -13.37 10.15
C PHE A 60 -6.46 -14.02 8.85
N PHE A 61 -6.78 -13.39 7.71
CA PHE A 61 -6.35 -13.89 6.41
C PHE A 61 -4.83 -13.87 6.26
N ALA A 62 -4.14 -12.84 6.77
CA ALA A 62 -2.68 -12.78 6.72
C ALA A 62 -2.02 -13.93 7.50
N ILE A 63 -2.49 -14.25 8.71
CA ILE A 63 -1.95 -15.38 9.48
C ILE A 63 -2.19 -16.70 8.74
N VAL A 64 -3.41 -16.94 8.25
CA VAL A 64 -3.75 -18.16 7.50
C VAL A 64 -2.93 -18.26 6.21
N GLY A 65 -2.78 -17.16 5.47
CA GLY A 65 -1.99 -17.10 4.24
C GLY A 65 -0.50 -17.35 4.47
N MET A 66 0.08 -16.82 5.56
CA MET A 66 1.48 -17.08 5.91
C MET A 66 1.74 -18.57 6.18
N GLU A 67 0.82 -19.25 6.88
CA GLU A 67 0.97 -20.69 7.16
C GLU A 67 0.72 -21.55 5.91
N LEU A 68 -0.30 -21.23 5.10
CA LEU A 68 -0.63 -22.00 3.89
C LEU A 68 0.39 -21.84 2.76
N PHE A 69 1.02 -20.66 2.67
CA PHE A 69 1.95 -20.31 1.59
C PHE A 69 3.39 -20.18 2.08
N ALA A 70 3.70 -20.72 3.25
CA ALA A 70 5.06 -20.76 3.79
C ALA A 70 6.02 -21.42 2.80
N GLY A 71 7.08 -20.72 2.42
CA GLY A 71 8.11 -21.24 1.51
C GLY A 71 7.70 -21.30 0.02
N ALA A 72 6.58 -20.70 -0.38
CA ALA A 72 6.21 -20.58 -1.78
C ALA A 72 7.08 -19.53 -2.50
N GLU A 73 8.06 -19.97 -3.29
CA GLU A 73 8.91 -19.07 -4.06
C GLU A 73 8.22 -18.62 -5.36
N LEU A 74 7.85 -17.33 -5.43
CA LEU A 74 7.22 -16.75 -6.63
C LEU A 74 8.23 -16.21 -7.66
N ARG A 75 9.53 -16.20 -7.35
CA ARG A 75 10.55 -15.65 -8.26
C ARG A 75 10.85 -16.64 -9.39
N ASN A 76 10.65 -16.23 -10.65
CA ASN A 76 10.80 -17.10 -11.83
C ASN A 76 9.93 -18.38 -11.77
N CYS A 77 8.80 -18.32 -11.06
CA CYS A 77 7.86 -19.42 -11.00
C CYS A 77 6.99 -19.50 -12.27
N CYS A 78 6.15 -20.54 -12.36
CA CYS A 78 5.08 -20.64 -13.35
C CYS A 78 5.52 -20.71 -14.83
N VAL A 79 6.59 -21.44 -15.11
CA VAL A 79 7.10 -21.68 -16.48
C VAL A 79 6.06 -22.41 -17.34
N ASN A 80 5.90 -21.99 -18.60
CA ASN A 80 4.92 -22.49 -19.58
C ASN A 80 3.45 -22.20 -19.23
N THR A 81 3.19 -21.14 -18.46
CA THR A 81 1.81 -20.75 -18.11
C THR A 81 1.51 -19.33 -18.55
N THR A 82 0.22 -18.96 -18.57
CA THR A 82 -0.24 -17.62 -18.96
C THR A 82 0.24 -16.51 -18.02
N VAL A 83 0.77 -16.86 -16.84
CA VAL A 83 1.24 -15.90 -15.84
C VAL A 83 2.78 -15.80 -15.76
N GLU A 84 3.52 -16.54 -16.58
CA GLU A 84 4.99 -16.57 -16.55
C GLU A 84 5.60 -15.16 -16.69
N ASP A 85 5.09 -14.35 -17.63
CA ASP A 85 5.61 -13.02 -17.92
C ASP A 85 5.55 -12.04 -16.75
N PHE A 86 4.67 -12.29 -15.76
CA PHE A 86 4.52 -11.45 -14.58
C PHE A 86 5.49 -11.80 -13.43
N TYR A 87 6.04 -13.02 -13.43
CA TYR A 87 6.95 -13.51 -12.39
C TYR A 87 8.38 -13.72 -12.88
N LYS A 88 8.62 -13.49 -14.17
CA LYS A 88 9.95 -13.55 -14.79
C LYS A 88 10.85 -12.42 -14.29
N PHE A 89 11.91 -12.80 -13.61
CA PHE A 89 13.00 -11.95 -13.16
C PHE A 89 14.16 -12.05 -14.16
N SER A 90 14.41 -10.97 -14.91
CA SER A 90 15.59 -10.81 -15.75
C SER A 90 16.49 -9.72 -15.18
N SER A 91 17.75 -10.04 -14.89
CA SER A 91 18.73 -9.06 -14.39
C SER A 91 19.14 -8.03 -15.44
N ASN A 92 18.93 -8.32 -16.73
CA ASN A 92 19.39 -7.50 -17.87
C ASN A 92 18.25 -6.85 -18.66
N SER A 93 16.98 -7.22 -18.43
CA SER A 93 15.82 -6.57 -19.01
C SER A 93 14.87 -6.14 -17.90
N SER A 94 14.72 -4.82 -17.73
CA SER A 94 13.73 -4.21 -16.84
C SER A 94 12.33 -4.30 -17.43
N THR A 95 11.76 -5.51 -17.47
CA THR A 95 10.34 -5.69 -17.76
C THR A 95 9.52 -5.18 -16.58
N ALA A 96 8.74 -4.11 -16.80
CA ALA A 96 7.91 -3.48 -15.76
C ALA A 96 6.87 -4.44 -15.14
N LEU A 97 6.58 -5.56 -15.81
CA LEU A 97 5.60 -6.56 -15.40
C LEU A 97 6.13 -7.56 -14.36
N GLY A 98 7.44 -7.63 -14.14
CA GLY A 98 8.08 -8.69 -13.36
C GLY A 98 8.04 -8.53 -11.84
N TYR A 99 7.32 -7.57 -11.26
CA TYR A 99 7.41 -7.26 -9.82
C TYR A 99 6.42 -8.04 -8.93
N TYR A 100 5.58 -8.91 -9.49
CA TYR A 100 4.57 -9.64 -8.71
C TYR A 100 5.16 -10.62 -7.70
N TYR A 101 6.44 -10.99 -7.81
CA TYR A 101 7.12 -11.82 -6.80
C TYR A 101 7.28 -11.12 -5.44
N LEU A 102 7.18 -9.79 -5.38
CA LEU A 102 7.23 -9.03 -4.12
C LEU A 102 5.94 -9.20 -3.31
N ASN A 103 4.85 -9.57 -3.98
CA ASN A 103 3.57 -9.81 -3.36
C ASN A 103 3.51 -11.23 -2.80
N ASN A 104 4.22 -11.43 -1.69
CA ASN A 104 4.33 -12.70 -1.00
C ASN A 104 3.67 -12.70 0.39
N PHE A 105 3.51 -13.90 0.95
CA PHE A 105 3.02 -14.14 2.31
C PHE A 105 4.14 -14.54 3.27
N GLU A 106 5.33 -13.95 3.17
CA GLU A 106 6.45 -14.28 4.08
C GLU A 106 6.38 -13.53 5.41
N ASN A 107 5.87 -12.30 5.40
CA ASN A 107 5.79 -11.44 6.57
C ASN A 107 4.38 -10.89 6.72
N LEU A 108 4.00 -10.54 7.94
CA LEU A 108 2.68 -9.97 8.22
C LEU A 108 2.45 -8.66 7.44
N LEU A 109 3.50 -7.84 7.30
CA LEU A 109 3.45 -6.57 6.58
C LEU A 109 3.28 -6.78 5.07
N THR A 110 4.06 -7.68 4.46
CA THR A 110 3.95 -7.97 3.02
C THR A 110 2.61 -8.62 2.72
N SER A 111 2.19 -9.60 3.53
CA SER A 111 0.85 -10.21 3.48
C SER A 111 -0.28 -9.18 3.59
N GLY A 112 -0.12 -8.16 4.45
CA GLY A 112 -1.10 -7.10 4.58
C GLY A 112 -1.23 -6.24 3.30
N VAL A 113 -0.10 -5.94 2.65
CA VAL A 113 -0.09 -5.21 1.37
C VAL A 113 -0.68 -6.09 0.26
N THR A 114 -0.34 -7.38 0.19
CA THR A 114 -0.92 -8.28 -0.82
C THR A 114 -2.42 -8.42 -0.67
N LEU A 115 -2.93 -8.58 0.56
CA LEU A 115 -4.37 -8.61 0.84
C LEU A 115 -5.05 -7.31 0.43
N PHE A 116 -4.43 -6.16 0.71
CA PHE A 116 -4.92 -4.88 0.23
C PHE A 116 -5.01 -4.83 -1.29
N GLU A 117 -3.99 -5.29 -2.01
CA GLU A 117 -4.03 -5.36 -3.48
C GLU A 117 -5.11 -6.31 -4.00
N LEU A 118 -5.34 -7.44 -3.31
CA LEU A 118 -6.42 -8.38 -3.64
C LEU A 118 -7.81 -7.74 -3.46
N THR A 119 -7.99 -6.88 -2.46
CA THR A 119 -9.28 -6.17 -2.24
C THR A 119 -9.63 -5.15 -3.32
N VAL A 120 -8.65 -4.73 -4.12
CA VAL A 120 -8.87 -3.85 -5.28
C VAL A 120 -9.41 -4.63 -6.49
N VAL A 121 -9.29 -5.97 -6.51
CA VAL A 121 -9.89 -6.89 -7.51
C VAL A 121 -9.40 -6.71 -8.96
N ASN A 122 -8.43 -5.84 -9.25
CA ASN A 122 -7.96 -5.65 -10.64
C ASN A 122 -7.18 -6.85 -11.18
N ASN A 123 -6.13 -7.29 -10.47
CA ASN A 123 -5.16 -8.30 -10.95
C ASN A 123 -5.08 -9.55 -10.05
N TRP A 124 -6.12 -9.79 -9.25
CA TRP A 124 -6.13 -10.86 -8.23
C TRP A 124 -5.93 -12.26 -8.83
N PHE A 125 -6.42 -12.50 -10.05
CA PHE A 125 -6.29 -13.80 -10.73
C PHE A 125 -4.83 -14.16 -11.05
N ILE A 126 -3.94 -13.17 -11.19
CA ILE A 126 -2.51 -13.39 -11.46
C ILE A 126 -1.84 -13.97 -10.21
N LEU A 127 -2.18 -13.45 -9.03
CA LEU A 127 -1.71 -14.00 -7.75
C LEU A 127 -2.30 -15.39 -7.51
N MET A 128 -3.62 -15.54 -7.66
CA MET A 128 -4.31 -16.81 -7.43
C MET A 128 -3.75 -17.93 -8.31
N ASN A 129 -3.56 -17.68 -9.61
CA ASN A 129 -3.01 -18.70 -10.51
C ASN A 129 -1.57 -19.06 -10.16
N ALA A 130 -0.74 -18.09 -9.77
CA ALA A 130 0.64 -18.35 -9.37
C ALA A 130 0.72 -19.27 -8.15
N TYR A 131 -0.02 -18.96 -7.08
CA TYR A 131 -0.10 -19.83 -5.90
C TYR A 131 -0.78 -21.18 -6.20
N ALA A 132 -1.72 -21.24 -7.15
CA ALA A 132 -2.32 -22.50 -7.58
C ALA A 132 -1.33 -23.43 -8.30
N ILE A 133 -0.36 -22.85 -9.02
CA ILE A 133 0.69 -23.61 -9.70
C ILE A 133 1.78 -24.05 -8.71
N VAL A 134 2.18 -23.16 -7.79
CA VAL A 134 3.29 -23.43 -6.85
C VAL A 134 2.87 -24.34 -5.69
N VAL A 135 1.71 -24.08 -5.08
CA VAL A 135 1.26 -24.79 -3.87
C VAL A 135 0.25 -25.89 -4.20
N GLY A 136 -0.57 -25.68 -5.23
CA GLY A 136 -1.54 -26.64 -5.71
C GLY A 136 -2.95 -26.04 -5.90
N PRO A 137 -3.85 -26.76 -6.58
CA PRO A 137 -5.14 -26.22 -7.04
C PRO A 137 -6.10 -25.82 -5.91
N PHE A 138 -5.92 -26.36 -4.69
CA PHE A 138 -6.74 -26.05 -3.54
C PHE A 138 -6.52 -24.62 -3.02
N SER A 139 -5.36 -24.00 -3.28
CA SER A 139 -5.09 -22.62 -2.88
C SER A 139 -6.06 -21.62 -3.52
N ARG A 140 -6.67 -21.97 -4.65
CA ARG A 140 -7.69 -21.13 -5.32
C ARG A 140 -8.87 -20.80 -4.41
N ILE A 141 -9.24 -21.71 -3.51
CA ILE A 141 -10.35 -21.51 -2.57
C ILE A 141 -10.04 -20.34 -1.64
N TYR A 142 -8.80 -20.24 -1.15
CA TYR A 142 -8.38 -19.14 -0.28
C TYR A 142 -8.55 -17.76 -0.94
N PHE A 143 -8.27 -17.65 -2.24
CA PHE A 143 -8.41 -16.38 -2.98
C PHE A 143 -9.84 -16.07 -3.43
N MET A 144 -10.76 -17.04 -3.37
CA MET A 144 -12.17 -16.84 -3.70
C MET A 144 -13.04 -16.49 -2.49
N VAL A 145 -12.60 -16.84 -1.28
CA VAL A 145 -13.26 -16.55 0.00
C VAL A 145 -12.85 -15.18 0.50
#